data_AF-A0A6P0R8V3-F1
#
_entry.id   AF-A0A6P0R8V3-F1
#
_cell.length_a   1.000
_cell.length_b   1.000
_cell.length_c   1.000
_cell.angle_alpha   90.00
_cell.angle_beta   90.00
_cell.angle_gamma   90.00
#
_symmetry.space_group_name_H-M   'P 1'
#
loop_
_entity.id
_entity.type
_entity.pdbx_description
1 polymer ?
#
loop_
_entity_poly.entity_id
_entity_poly.type
_entity_poly.pdbx_seq_one_letter_code
_entity_poly.pdbx_strand_id
1 'polypeptide(L)'
;MLKQVLLIAIATLVSLTVILKGSIAQEIQTIIPNQDNTIIESATGALSNGQGPILFVGRTNQPQDSIRRGVISFDIANEIPRDSKITSVTLELTLEKTPGGEQSIELHRLLKNWGEGNSFHPGGRGDRSTEGDATWIHSFYGTQFWSNPGGDFSEKVSAVTTVGDEGIYTWESTSEMVADLQEWLDNPDDNFGWLLLGNETVSRTVKGFASSENPELSAQPQLRVTYVEK
;
A
#
# COMPACT_ATOMS: atom_id res chain seq x y z
N MET A 1 17.91 -48.69 76.91
CA MET A 1 19.20 -48.76 76.17
C MET A 1 19.08 -49.83 75.10
N LEU A 2 19.64 -49.58 73.91
CA LEU A 2 19.38 -50.21 72.59
C LEU A 2 18.05 -49.80 71.95
N LYS A 3 17.91 -49.62 70.63
CA LYS A 3 18.71 -49.14 69.48
C LYS A 3 17.76 -49.33 68.26
N GLN A 4 17.82 -48.47 67.23
CA GLN A 4 17.29 -48.65 65.86
C GLN A 4 15.75 -48.45 65.68
N VAL A 5 15.18 -47.78 64.67
CA VAL A 5 15.64 -47.37 63.32
C VAL A 5 15.04 -45.99 62.97
N LEU A 6 15.87 -45.10 62.44
CA LEU A 6 15.49 -43.83 61.82
C LEU A 6 15.22 -44.09 60.33
N LEU A 7 13.98 -43.98 59.85
CA LEU A 7 13.70 -43.89 58.41
C LEU A 7 13.77 -42.42 57.98
N ILE A 8 14.83 -42.08 57.26
CA ILE A 8 14.96 -40.80 56.55
C ILE A 8 14.22 -40.96 55.23
N ALA A 9 13.02 -40.38 55.13
CA ALA A 9 12.35 -40.19 53.84
C ALA A 9 12.98 -38.98 53.15
N ILE A 10 13.88 -39.21 52.19
CA ILE A 10 14.37 -38.18 51.29
C ILE A 10 13.23 -37.91 50.28
N ALA A 11 12.47 -36.86 50.52
CA ALA A 11 11.53 -36.33 49.54
C ALA A 11 12.32 -35.55 48.48
N THR A 12 12.68 -36.21 47.38
CA THR A 12 13.13 -35.54 46.15
C THR A 12 11.94 -34.82 45.52
N LEU A 13 11.84 -33.52 45.77
CA LEU A 13 10.91 -32.62 45.08
C LEU A 13 11.46 -32.36 43.67
N VAL A 14 10.98 -33.11 42.67
CA VAL A 14 11.22 -32.79 41.26
C VAL A 14 10.32 -31.61 40.91
N SER A 15 10.88 -30.41 40.88
CA SER A 15 10.20 -29.22 40.35
C SER A 15 10.03 -29.39 38.85
N LEU A 16 8.82 -29.73 38.41
CA LEU A 16 8.44 -29.71 37.00
C LEU A 16 8.19 -28.24 36.59
N THR A 17 9.24 -27.55 36.16
CA THR A 17 9.09 -26.25 35.50
C THR A 17 8.42 -26.48 34.15
N VAL A 18 7.11 -26.24 34.08
CA VAL A 18 6.40 -26.11 32.81
C VAL A 18 6.87 -24.80 32.19
N ILE A 19 7.76 -24.89 31.20
CA ILE A 19 8.06 -23.75 30.32
C ILE A 19 6.83 -23.58 29.44
N LEU A 20 5.91 -22.71 29.85
CA LEU A 20 4.91 -22.15 28.94
C LEU A 20 5.68 -21.38 27.88
N LYS A 21 5.92 -22.00 26.72
CA LYS A 21 6.25 -21.22 25.53
C LYS A 21 5.02 -20.35 25.27
N GLY A 22 5.13 -19.05 25.54
CA GLY A 22 4.10 -18.10 25.12
C GLY A 22 3.86 -18.29 23.63
N SER A 23 2.62 -18.58 23.24
CA SER A 23 2.24 -18.46 21.84
C SER A 23 2.30 -16.99 21.52
N ILE A 24 3.10 -16.57 20.56
CA ILE A 24 2.95 -15.21 20.06
C ILE A 24 1.65 -15.21 19.26
N ALA A 25 0.70 -14.36 19.67
CA ALA A 25 -0.54 -14.20 18.96
C ALA A 25 -0.27 -13.45 17.66
N GLN A 26 -0.91 -13.89 16.58
CA GLN A 26 -0.91 -13.16 15.33
C GLN A 26 -2.02 -12.12 15.40
N GLU A 27 -1.69 -10.87 15.07
CA GLU A 27 -2.60 -9.74 15.08
C GLU A 27 -2.85 -9.24 13.66
N ILE A 28 -4.03 -8.64 13.44
CA ILE A 28 -4.42 -8.05 12.15
C ILE A 28 -4.79 -6.60 12.40
N GLN A 29 -4.11 -5.69 11.70
CA GLN A 29 -4.44 -4.28 11.63
C GLN A 29 -4.97 -3.95 10.23
N THR A 30 -6.04 -3.15 10.17
CA THR A 30 -6.52 -2.56 8.91
C THR A 30 -6.13 -1.09 8.90
N ILE A 31 -5.38 -0.68 7.88
CA ILE A 31 -4.84 0.66 7.70
C ILE A 31 -5.50 1.29 6.47
N ILE A 32 -5.98 2.53 6.62
CA ILE A 32 -6.46 3.35 5.49
C ILE A 32 -5.29 4.18 4.93
N PRO A 33 -5.34 4.59 3.66
CA PRO A 33 -4.30 5.43 3.09
C PRO A 33 -4.22 6.76 3.84
N ASN A 34 -3.01 7.27 4.04
CA ASN A 34 -2.80 8.63 4.54
C ASN A 34 -2.63 9.66 3.41
N GLN A 35 -2.50 9.19 2.17
CA GLN A 35 -2.28 10.01 0.98
C GLN A 35 -2.50 9.18 -0.30
N ASP A 36 -3.21 9.71 -1.30
CA ASP A 36 -3.24 9.14 -2.64
C ASP A 36 -3.34 10.20 -3.76
N ASN A 37 -2.91 9.87 -4.98
CA ASN A 37 -2.99 10.81 -6.09
C ASN A 37 -2.96 10.10 -7.44
N THR A 38 -3.72 10.59 -8.42
CA THR A 38 -3.52 10.18 -9.82
C THR A 38 -2.44 11.04 -10.49
N ILE A 39 -1.29 10.44 -10.81
CA ILE A 39 -0.30 11.03 -11.71
C ILE A 39 -0.83 10.98 -13.14
N ILE A 40 -0.86 12.14 -13.80
CA ILE A 40 -1.42 12.30 -15.15
C ILE A 40 -0.34 12.76 -16.11
N GLU A 41 -0.14 12.00 -17.19
CA GLU A 41 0.75 12.37 -18.29
C GLU A 41 0.46 13.79 -18.77
N SER A 42 1.48 14.63 -18.72
CA SER A 42 1.46 15.98 -19.24
C SER A 42 2.90 16.43 -19.42
N ALA A 43 3.25 16.93 -20.60
CA ALA A 43 4.62 17.38 -20.90
C ALA A 43 5.14 18.49 -19.96
N THR A 44 4.24 19.17 -19.24
CA THR A 44 4.56 20.23 -18.29
C THR A 44 4.22 19.87 -16.85
N GLY A 45 3.61 18.69 -16.61
CA GLY A 45 3.05 18.33 -15.31
C GLY A 45 1.83 19.18 -14.92
N ALA A 46 1.10 19.74 -15.89
CA ALA A 46 -0.01 20.66 -15.63
C ALA A 46 -1.29 19.98 -15.14
N LEU A 47 -1.33 18.64 -15.11
CA LEU A 47 -2.50 17.87 -14.70
C LEU A 47 -2.17 16.96 -13.52
N SER A 48 -3.11 16.87 -12.58
CA SER A 48 -3.12 15.94 -11.44
C SER A 48 -4.56 15.64 -11.01
N ASN A 49 -4.73 14.76 -10.04
CA ASN A 49 -5.98 14.53 -9.34
C ASN A 49 -5.73 13.98 -7.93
N GLY A 50 -5.36 14.87 -7.01
CA GLY A 50 -5.00 14.53 -5.62
C GLY A 50 -6.17 14.57 -4.64
N GLN A 51 -7.33 15.11 -5.03
CA GLN A 51 -8.54 15.15 -4.17
C GLN A 51 -9.77 14.53 -4.85
N GLY A 52 -9.59 13.98 -6.05
CA GLY A 52 -10.70 13.38 -6.79
C GLY A 52 -11.06 12.02 -6.20
N PRO A 53 -12.35 11.63 -6.17
CA PRO A 53 -12.83 10.43 -5.47
C PRO A 53 -12.41 9.09 -6.10
N ILE A 54 -11.59 9.14 -7.17
CA ILE A 54 -11.19 7.98 -7.97
C ILE A 54 -9.72 8.13 -8.37
N LEU A 55 -8.95 7.09 -8.04
CA LEU A 55 -7.56 6.86 -8.40
C LEU A 55 -7.47 6.11 -9.75
N PHE A 56 -6.94 6.76 -10.79
CA PHE A 56 -6.88 6.18 -12.13
C PHE A 56 -5.53 5.55 -12.48
N VAL A 57 -5.55 4.42 -13.17
CA VAL A 57 -4.37 3.64 -13.56
C VAL A 57 -4.52 3.12 -14.99
N GLY A 58 -3.48 3.19 -15.82
CA GLY A 58 -3.49 2.73 -17.21
C GLY A 58 -3.74 3.87 -18.21
N ARG A 59 -4.30 3.57 -19.39
CA ARG A 59 -4.42 4.54 -20.49
C ARG A 59 -5.86 4.85 -20.87
N THR A 60 -6.18 6.14 -20.92
CA THR A 60 -7.49 6.65 -21.35
C THR A 60 -7.63 6.61 -22.88
N ASN A 61 -8.78 7.03 -23.41
CA ASN A 61 -8.99 7.18 -24.87
C ASN A 61 -8.56 8.56 -25.41
N GLN A 62 -7.87 9.37 -24.60
CA GLN A 62 -7.46 10.70 -25.04
C GLN A 62 -6.34 10.59 -26.09
N PRO A 63 -6.31 11.48 -27.10
CA PRO A 63 -5.28 11.45 -28.14
C PRO A 63 -3.89 11.88 -27.64
N GLN A 64 -3.84 12.57 -26.50
CA GLN A 64 -2.65 13.12 -25.85
C GLN A 64 -2.88 13.04 -24.33
N ASP A 65 -1.80 13.12 -23.54
CA ASP A 65 -1.89 13.18 -22.07
C ASP A 65 -2.78 12.06 -21.51
N SER A 66 -2.53 10.84 -21.97
CA SER A 66 -3.46 9.70 -21.90
C SER A 66 -3.10 8.66 -20.85
N ILE A 67 -1.89 8.71 -20.30
CA ILE A 67 -1.39 7.76 -19.30
C ILE A 67 -1.71 8.23 -17.87
N ARG A 68 -2.13 7.29 -17.02
CA ARG A 68 -2.48 7.46 -15.61
C ARG A 68 -1.72 6.46 -14.76
N ARG A 69 -1.17 6.91 -13.64
CA ARG A 69 -0.58 6.06 -12.61
C ARG A 69 -1.18 6.47 -11.27
N GLY A 70 -1.57 5.50 -10.47
CA GLY A 70 -2.01 5.77 -9.09
C GLY A 70 -0.81 5.75 -8.18
N VAL A 71 -0.72 6.66 -7.21
CA VAL A 71 0.21 6.56 -6.08
C VAL A 71 -0.58 6.55 -4.80
N ILE A 72 -0.19 5.70 -3.85
CA ILE A 72 -0.92 5.50 -2.59
C ILE A 72 0.07 5.18 -1.48
N SER A 73 -0.11 5.80 -0.31
CA SER A 73 0.75 5.60 0.86
C SER A 73 -0.06 5.26 2.10
N PHE A 74 0.56 4.50 3.01
CA PHE A 74 0.00 4.06 4.29
C PHE A 74 1.01 4.30 5.40
N ASP A 75 0.57 4.82 6.53
CA ASP A 75 1.44 5.10 7.68
C ASP A 75 1.64 3.84 8.55
N ILE A 76 2.59 2.99 8.14
CA ILE A 76 2.81 1.70 8.80
C ILE A 76 3.37 1.87 10.22
N ALA A 77 4.26 2.83 10.44
CA ALA A 77 5.01 2.97 11.69
C ALA A 77 4.19 3.56 12.84
N ASN A 78 3.10 4.26 12.54
CA ASN A 78 2.14 4.74 13.53
C ASN A 78 1.01 3.73 13.81
N GLU A 79 0.80 2.75 12.94
CA GLU A 79 -0.29 1.77 13.03
C GLU A 79 0.14 0.38 13.52
N ILE A 80 1.41 0.03 13.33
CA ILE A 80 1.98 -1.26 13.74
C ILE A 80 3.06 -1.02 14.80
N PRO A 81 3.06 -1.77 15.93
CA PRO A 81 4.09 -1.65 16.94
C PRO A 81 5.50 -1.87 16.35
N ARG A 82 6.44 -1.01 16.75
CA ARG A 82 7.86 -1.15 16.38
C ARG A 82 8.39 -2.55 16.74
N ASP A 83 9.37 -3.00 15.97
CA ASP A 83 10.01 -4.32 16.08
C ASP A 83 9.11 -5.54 15.78
N SER A 84 7.82 -5.33 15.49
CA SER A 84 6.92 -6.38 15.01
C SER A 84 7.43 -7.04 13.74
N LYS A 85 7.08 -8.32 13.58
CA LYS A 85 7.33 -9.06 12.35
C LYS A 85 6.08 -9.11 11.50
N ILE A 86 6.14 -8.56 10.29
CA ILE A 86 5.06 -8.65 9.32
C ILE A 86 5.07 -10.05 8.69
N THR A 87 3.89 -10.63 8.57
CA THR A 87 3.70 -12.03 8.13
C THR A 87 2.80 -12.17 6.91
N SER A 88 1.86 -11.23 6.73
CA SER A 88 0.98 -11.17 5.55
C SER A 88 0.53 -9.74 5.32
N VAL A 89 0.36 -9.37 4.06
CA VAL A 89 -0.14 -8.07 3.63
C VAL A 89 -1.16 -8.28 2.53
N THR A 90 -2.37 -7.73 2.66
CA THR A 90 -3.33 -7.69 1.55
C THR A 90 -3.82 -6.28 1.33
N LEU A 91 -3.81 -5.83 0.07
CA LEU A 91 -4.38 -4.55 -0.34
C LEU A 91 -5.70 -4.82 -1.06
N GLU A 92 -6.76 -4.19 -0.61
CA GLU A 92 -8.08 -4.26 -1.21
C GLU A 92 -8.43 -2.89 -1.81
N LEU A 93 -8.78 -2.87 -3.10
CA LEU A 93 -9.26 -1.68 -3.80
C LEU A 93 -10.60 -1.96 -4.47
N THR A 94 -11.51 -0.98 -4.42
CA THR A 94 -12.81 -1.05 -5.09
C THR A 94 -12.71 -0.39 -6.46
N LEU A 95 -12.92 -1.15 -7.55
CA LEU A 95 -13.01 -0.62 -8.90
C LEU A 95 -14.41 -0.08 -9.17
N GLU A 96 -14.52 1.21 -9.47
CA GLU A 96 -15.79 1.88 -9.75
C GLU A 96 -15.95 2.35 -11.20
N LYS A 97 -14.84 2.44 -11.96
CA LYS A 97 -14.87 2.89 -13.35
C LYS A 97 -13.93 2.10 -14.24
N THR A 98 -14.46 1.61 -15.35
CA THR A 98 -13.69 0.84 -16.33
C THR A 98 -14.33 0.93 -17.73
N PRO A 99 -13.55 0.94 -18.82
CA PRO A 99 -14.06 0.75 -20.18
C PRO A 99 -14.37 -0.73 -20.49
N GLY A 100 -14.22 -1.64 -19.52
CA GLY A 100 -14.31 -3.09 -19.65
C GLY A 100 -12.97 -3.75 -19.94
N GLY A 101 -12.96 -5.09 -20.03
CA GLY A 101 -11.79 -5.90 -20.36
C GLY A 101 -10.81 -6.09 -19.20
N GLU A 102 -10.13 -7.23 -19.17
CA GLU A 102 -9.16 -7.54 -18.12
C GLU A 102 -7.83 -6.80 -18.33
N GLN A 103 -7.28 -6.23 -17.27
CA GLN A 103 -5.95 -5.61 -17.25
C GLN A 103 -5.18 -6.07 -16.02
N SER A 104 -3.91 -6.40 -16.18
CA SER A 104 -3.01 -6.60 -15.05
C SER A 104 -2.64 -5.23 -14.47
N ILE A 105 -2.80 -5.09 -13.16
CA ILE A 105 -2.41 -3.90 -12.41
C ILE A 105 -1.35 -4.30 -11.39
N GLU A 106 -0.16 -3.73 -11.53
CA GLU A 106 1.04 -4.04 -10.76
C GLU A 106 1.24 -3.00 -9.66
N LEU A 107 1.73 -3.44 -8.51
CA LEU A 107 2.25 -2.58 -7.45
C LEU A 107 3.76 -2.50 -7.55
N HIS A 108 4.29 -1.28 -7.47
CA HIS A 108 5.72 -1.01 -7.44
C HIS A 108 6.06 -0.08 -6.29
N ARG A 109 7.09 -0.41 -5.49
CA ARG A 109 7.54 0.48 -4.43
C ARG A 109 8.03 1.81 -4.99
N LEU A 110 7.53 2.92 -4.46
CA LEU A 110 8.04 4.26 -4.75
C LEU A 110 9.38 4.47 -4.08
N LEU A 111 10.31 5.09 -4.81
CA LEU A 111 11.70 5.31 -4.38
C LEU A 111 11.97 6.77 -4.03
N LYS A 112 10.95 7.62 -4.13
CA LYS A 112 11.05 9.05 -3.86
C LYS A 112 9.74 9.57 -3.29
N ASN A 113 9.87 10.48 -2.33
CA ASN A 113 8.74 11.14 -1.71
C ASN A 113 7.95 11.99 -2.72
N TRP A 114 6.67 12.18 -2.45
CA TRP A 114 5.71 12.88 -3.30
C TRP A 114 4.60 13.53 -2.49
N GLY A 115 3.88 14.45 -3.13
CA GLY A 115 2.83 15.21 -2.47
C GLY A 115 1.45 15.01 -3.09
N GLU A 116 0.45 15.39 -2.32
CA GLU A 116 -0.96 15.39 -2.67
C GLU A 116 -1.42 16.84 -2.49
N GLY A 117 -1.77 17.48 -3.60
CA GLY A 117 -2.27 18.84 -3.59
C GLY A 117 -3.80 18.84 -3.49
N ASN A 118 -4.39 19.97 -3.88
CA ASN A 118 -5.83 20.19 -3.87
C ASN A 118 -6.49 20.03 -5.26
N SER A 119 -5.80 19.43 -6.23
CA SER A 119 -6.36 19.23 -7.58
C SER A 119 -7.55 18.26 -7.52
N PHE A 120 -8.68 18.64 -8.12
CA PHE A 120 -9.92 17.88 -8.00
C PHE A 120 -10.61 17.68 -9.35
N HIS A 121 -10.86 16.42 -9.71
CA HIS A 121 -11.69 16.06 -10.84
C HIS A 121 -12.41 14.72 -10.61
N PRO A 122 -13.71 14.60 -10.92
CA PRO A 122 -14.48 13.37 -10.69
C PRO A 122 -14.19 12.24 -11.71
N GLY A 123 -13.18 12.40 -12.55
CA GLY A 123 -12.93 11.52 -13.71
C GLY A 123 -11.49 11.58 -14.20
N GLY A 124 -11.10 10.59 -15.01
CA GLY A 124 -9.70 10.38 -15.42
C GLY A 124 -9.09 11.43 -16.34
N ARG A 125 -9.72 12.58 -16.57
CA ARG A 125 -9.06 13.73 -17.24
C ARG A 125 -8.12 14.48 -16.28
N GLY A 126 -8.43 14.45 -14.98
CA GLY A 126 -7.78 15.31 -13.99
C GLY A 126 -8.17 16.78 -14.10
N ASP A 127 -7.61 17.57 -13.21
CA ASP A 127 -7.68 19.02 -13.22
C ASP A 127 -6.28 19.63 -13.19
N ARG A 128 -6.20 20.95 -13.25
CA ARG A 128 -4.96 21.69 -13.14
C ARG A 128 -4.25 21.34 -11.83
N SER A 129 -2.96 21.00 -11.93
CA SER A 129 -2.11 20.79 -10.77
C SER A 129 -2.03 22.04 -9.90
N THR A 130 -2.12 21.81 -8.61
CA THR A 130 -1.98 22.75 -7.51
C THR A 130 -0.66 22.50 -6.78
N GLU A 131 -0.22 23.45 -5.96
CA GLU A 131 1.01 23.31 -5.18
C GLU A 131 1.01 22.01 -4.37
N GLY A 132 2.10 21.26 -4.45
CA GLY A 132 2.27 19.99 -3.75
C GLY A 132 1.84 18.74 -4.52
N ASP A 133 1.03 18.84 -5.58
CA ASP A 133 0.57 17.66 -6.33
C ASP A 133 1.72 16.82 -6.92
N ALA A 134 1.60 15.49 -6.86
CA ALA A 134 2.36 14.58 -7.69
C ALA A 134 1.82 14.60 -9.12
N THR A 135 2.68 14.91 -10.09
CA THR A 135 2.33 15.04 -11.51
C THR A 135 3.25 14.16 -12.35
N TRP A 136 3.09 14.17 -13.68
CA TRP A 136 4.05 13.46 -14.55
C TRP A 136 5.49 13.96 -14.42
N ILE A 137 5.70 15.24 -14.09
CA ILE A 137 7.04 15.87 -14.08
C ILE A 137 7.52 16.14 -12.64
N HIS A 138 6.59 16.48 -11.75
CA HIS A 138 6.89 16.92 -10.39
C HIS A 138 6.49 15.88 -9.37
N SER A 139 7.36 15.57 -8.40
CA SER A 139 6.96 14.83 -7.21
C SER A 139 6.23 15.72 -6.21
N PHE A 140 6.54 17.02 -6.21
CA PHE A 140 5.77 18.07 -5.55
C PHE A 140 5.64 19.25 -6.52
N TYR A 141 4.47 19.43 -7.12
CA TYR A 141 4.25 20.46 -8.12
C TYR A 141 4.63 21.85 -7.60
N GLY A 142 5.47 22.54 -8.37
CA GLY A 142 6.01 23.86 -8.05
C GLY A 142 7.37 23.86 -7.36
N THR A 143 7.83 22.75 -6.76
CA THR A 143 9.06 22.75 -5.94
C THR A 143 10.02 21.60 -6.20
N GLN A 144 9.54 20.39 -6.51
CA GLN A 144 10.38 19.19 -6.66
C GLN A 144 10.01 18.36 -7.88
N PHE A 145 11.00 17.70 -8.46
CA PHE A 145 10.87 16.90 -9.68
C PHE A 145 11.08 15.42 -9.40
N TRP A 146 10.39 14.56 -10.15
CA TRP A 146 10.83 13.18 -10.31
C TRP A 146 12.17 13.13 -11.04
N SER A 147 12.95 12.08 -10.81
CA SER A 147 14.15 11.82 -11.60
C SER A 147 13.77 11.27 -12.98
N ASN A 148 12.70 10.47 -13.03
CA ASN A 148 12.08 9.95 -14.24
C ASN A 148 10.62 10.43 -14.35
N PRO A 149 10.19 10.97 -15.52
CA PRO A 149 8.80 11.34 -15.72
C PRO A 149 7.83 10.18 -15.45
N GLY A 150 6.75 10.48 -14.73
CA GLY A 150 5.72 9.53 -14.31
C GLY A 150 6.03 8.80 -13.00
N GLY A 151 7.09 9.16 -12.28
CA GLY A 151 7.41 8.63 -10.96
C GLY A 151 8.74 7.88 -10.91
N ASP A 152 9.38 7.91 -9.73
CA ASP A 152 10.55 7.08 -9.42
C ASP A 152 10.10 5.86 -8.60
N PHE A 153 10.13 4.68 -9.21
CA PHE A 153 9.67 3.43 -8.59
C PHE A 153 10.59 2.25 -8.93
N SER A 154 10.55 1.22 -8.11
CA SER A 154 11.31 -0.02 -8.30
C SER A 154 10.76 -0.83 -9.49
N GLU A 155 11.65 -1.35 -10.35
CA GLU A 155 11.25 -2.29 -11.41
C GLU A 155 10.75 -3.64 -10.84
N LYS A 156 11.04 -3.93 -9.56
CA LYS A 156 10.54 -5.13 -8.89
C LYS A 156 9.05 -4.95 -8.58
N VAL A 157 8.22 -5.83 -9.16
CA VAL A 157 6.78 -5.88 -8.89
C VAL A 157 6.56 -6.44 -7.47
N SER A 158 5.87 -5.67 -6.64
CA SER A 158 5.50 -6.07 -5.28
C SER A 158 4.34 -7.07 -5.32
N ALA A 159 3.31 -6.80 -6.13
CA ALA A 159 2.22 -7.72 -6.41
C ALA A 159 1.51 -7.34 -7.71
N VAL A 160 0.73 -8.27 -8.25
CA VAL A 160 -0.07 -8.05 -9.46
C VAL A 160 -1.43 -8.72 -9.32
N THR A 161 -2.47 -8.03 -9.76
CA THR A 161 -3.84 -8.56 -9.81
C THR A 161 -4.45 -8.27 -11.18
N THR A 162 -5.22 -9.25 -11.70
CA THR A 162 -6.01 -9.07 -12.92
C THR A 162 -7.34 -8.40 -12.57
N VAL A 163 -7.58 -7.23 -13.17
CA VAL A 163 -8.74 -6.38 -12.89
C VAL A 163 -9.64 -6.29 -14.11
N GLY A 164 -10.90 -6.72 -13.97
CA GLY A 164 -11.92 -6.79 -15.01
C GLY A 164 -13.00 -5.71 -14.86
N ASP A 165 -14.23 -6.15 -14.62
CA ASP A 165 -15.42 -5.31 -14.42
C ASP A 165 -15.46 -4.68 -13.01
N GLU A 166 -16.40 -3.76 -12.76
CA GLU A 166 -16.56 -3.09 -11.46
C GLU A 166 -16.74 -4.09 -10.32
N GLY A 167 -16.10 -3.82 -9.17
CA GLY A 167 -16.06 -4.73 -8.03
C GLY A 167 -14.82 -4.56 -7.16
N ILE A 168 -14.73 -5.39 -6.12
CA ILE A 168 -13.61 -5.39 -5.17
C ILE A 168 -12.50 -6.30 -5.70
N TYR A 169 -11.26 -5.81 -5.65
CA TYR A 169 -10.07 -6.55 -6.07
C TYR A 169 -9.04 -6.57 -4.94
N THR A 170 -8.41 -7.74 -4.78
CA THR A 170 -7.38 -7.96 -3.75
C THR A 170 -6.04 -8.22 -4.41
N TRP A 171 -5.01 -7.51 -3.96
CA TRP A 171 -3.62 -7.88 -4.15
C TRP A 171 -3.25 -8.77 -2.96
N GLU A 172 -3.13 -10.06 -3.25
CA GLU A 172 -2.80 -11.09 -2.26
C GLU A 172 -1.35 -10.97 -1.81
N SER A 173 -1.09 -11.41 -0.57
CA SER A 173 0.23 -11.30 0.03
C SER A 173 1.31 -12.00 -0.78
N THR A 174 2.36 -11.26 -1.10
CA THR A 174 3.60 -11.77 -1.68
C THR A 174 4.76 -11.58 -0.70
N SER A 175 5.89 -12.25 -0.94
CA SER A 175 7.13 -11.98 -0.20
C SER A 175 7.59 -10.54 -0.34
N GLU A 176 7.35 -9.94 -1.51
CA GLU A 176 7.74 -8.57 -1.84
C GLU A 176 6.90 -7.54 -1.11
N MET A 177 5.57 -7.67 -1.05
CA MET A 177 4.73 -6.77 -0.25
C MET A 177 5.09 -6.83 1.24
N VAL A 178 5.36 -8.04 1.75
CA VAL A 178 5.82 -8.22 3.14
C VAL A 178 7.18 -7.54 3.35
N ALA A 179 8.09 -7.67 2.40
CA ALA A 179 9.41 -7.03 2.48
C ALA A 179 9.33 -5.50 2.42
N ASP A 180 8.50 -4.95 1.54
CA ASP A 180 8.26 -3.50 1.43
C ASP A 180 7.74 -2.94 2.76
N LEU A 181 6.69 -3.55 3.32
CA LEU A 181 6.13 -3.09 4.59
C LEU A 181 7.09 -3.29 5.77
N GLN A 182 7.89 -4.36 5.78
CA GLN A 182 8.88 -4.56 6.83
C GLN A 182 9.97 -3.48 6.74
N GLU A 183 10.42 -3.11 5.54
CA GLU A 183 11.36 -2.01 5.30
C GLU A 183 10.78 -0.67 5.80
N TRP A 184 9.50 -0.41 5.55
CA TRP A 184 8.81 0.81 5.99
C TRP A 184 8.55 0.86 7.50
N LEU A 185 8.29 -0.28 8.14
CA LEU A 185 8.19 -0.35 9.60
C LEU A 185 9.54 -0.10 10.27
N ASP A 186 10.60 -0.67 9.70
CA ASP A 186 11.96 -0.58 10.23
C ASP A 186 12.60 0.80 9.93
N ASN A 187 12.27 1.42 8.78
CA ASN A 187 12.79 2.70 8.30
C ASN A 187 11.64 3.61 7.81
N PRO A 188 10.91 4.27 8.72
CA PRO A 188 9.71 5.04 8.35
C PRO A 188 9.96 6.19 7.38
N ASP A 189 11.16 6.79 7.40
CA ASP A 189 11.53 7.89 6.50
C ASP A 189 11.66 7.46 5.02
N ASP A 190 11.76 6.15 4.76
CA ASP A 190 11.84 5.56 3.42
C ASP A 190 10.46 5.04 2.92
N ASN A 191 9.39 5.27 3.69
CA ASN A 191 8.04 4.90 3.30
C ASN A 191 7.40 5.96 2.39
N PHE A 192 7.44 5.69 1.08
CA PHE A 192 6.75 6.50 0.07
C PHE A 192 5.55 5.80 -0.55
N GLY A 193 5.16 4.64 -0.01
CA GLY A 193 4.06 3.83 -0.52
C GLY A 193 4.34 3.15 -1.86
N TRP A 194 3.25 2.84 -2.57
CA TRP A 194 3.27 2.13 -3.84
C TRP A 194 2.74 2.99 -4.99
N LEU A 195 3.27 2.72 -6.18
CA LEU A 195 2.71 3.12 -7.46
C LEU A 195 1.93 1.95 -8.06
N LEU A 196 0.72 2.21 -8.51
CA LEU A 196 -0.10 1.32 -9.30
C LEU A 196 0.19 1.56 -10.78
N LEU A 197 0.66 0.53 -11.47
CA LEU A 197 1.00 0.55 -12.89
C LEU A 197 0.08 -0.38 -13.68
N GLY A 198 -0.52 0.14 -14.74
CA GLY A 198 -1.36 -0.64 -15.65
C GLY A 198 -0.77 -0.68 -17.06
N ASN A 199 -1.51 -1.21 -18.02
CA ASN A 199 -1.08 -1.20 -19.41
C ASN A 199 -1.14 0.22 -20.01
N GLU A 200 0.01 0.81 -20.31
CA GLU A 200 0.13 2.16 -20.88
C GLU A 200 0.29 2.16 -22.42
N THR A 201 0.34 0.97 -23.04
CA THR A 201 0.65 0.81 -24.47
C THR A 201 -0.58 0.81 -25.36
N VAL A 202 -1.70 0.26 -24.87
CA VAL A 202 -2.96 0.13 -25.60
C VAL A 202 -3.94 1.20 -25.10
N SER A 203 -4.69 1.82 -26.00
CA SER A 203 -5.74 2.78 -25.63
C SER A 203 -6.90 2.08 -24.91
N ARG A 204 -7.59 2.79 -24.01
CA ARG A 204 -8.77 2.32 -23.27
C ARG A 204 -8.50 1.12 -22.34
N THR A 205 -7.39 1.16 -21.62
CA THR A 205 -7.03 0.20 -20.57
C THR A 205 -7.28 0.74 -19.16
N VAL A 206 -7.68 2.01 -19.04
CA VAL A 206 -7.78 2.69 -17.75
C VAL A 206 -8.71 1.97 -16.75
N LYS A 207 -8.25 1.83 -15.51
CA LYS A 207 -9.02 1.39 -14.35
C LYS A 207 -9.12 2.54 -13.36
N GLY A 208 -10.30 2.77 -12.80
CA GLY A 208 -10.56 3.80 -11.80
C GLY A 208 -11.01 3.16 -10.49
N PHE A 209 -10.14 3.16 -9.49
CA PHE A 209 -10.41 2.66 -8.15
C PHE A 209 -10.90 3.79 -7.25
N ALA A 210 -11.76 3.51 -6.28
CA ALA A 210 -12.09 4.47 -5.23
C ALA A 210 -10.82 4.96 -4.51
N SER A 211 -10.69 6.28 -4.32
CA SER A 211 -9.59 6.89 -3.56
C SER A 211 -9.94 7.06 -2.08
N SER A 212 -9.03 7.60 -1.28
CA SER A 212 -9.27 8.05 0.10
C SER A 212 -10.33 9.16 0.20
N GLU A 213 -10.59 9.91 -0.88
CA GLU A 213 -11.62 10.96 -0.94
C GLU A 213 -12.97 10.42 -1.42
N ASN A 214 -13.09 9.12 -1.66
CA ASN A 214 -14.36 8.54 -2.05
C ASN A 214 -15.41 8.75 -0.93
N PRO A 215 -16.60 9.28 -1.26
CA PRO A 215 -17.63 9.57 -0.25
C PRO A 215 -18.22 8.31 0.41
N GLU A 216 -18.13 7.16 -0.26
CA GLU A 216 -18.54 5.87 0.28
C GLU A 216 -17.35 5.25 1.05
N LEU A 217 -17.33 5.41 2.37
CA LEU A 217 -16.22 4.92 3.23
C LEU A 217 -15.96 3.42 3.08
N SER A 218 -16.99 2.63 2.72
CA SER A 218 -16.85 1.18 2.51
C SER A 218 -16.13 0.83 1.21
N ALA A 219 -16.02 1.76 0.27
CA ALA A 219 -15.31 1.58 -1.00
C ALA A 219 -13.84 2.01 -0.95
N GLN A 220 -13.45 2.81 0.04
CA GLN A 220 -12.10 3.34 0.19
C GLN A 220 -11.05 2.22 0.30
N PRO A 221 -9.80 2.46 -0.17
CA PRO A 221 -8.73 1.47 -0.08
C PRO A 221 -8.47 0.97 1.34
N GLN A 222 -8.16 -0.31 1.48
CA GLN A 222 -7.79 -0.91 2.77
C GLN A 222 -6.54 -1.78 2.66
N LEU A 223 -5.59 -1.54 3.54
CA LEU A 223 -4.42 -2.39 3.71
C LEU A 223 -4.56 -3.23 4.98
N ARG A 224 -4.68 -4.54 4.85
CA ARG A 224 -4.71 -5.46 5.99
C ARG A 224 -3.32 -6.02 6.21
N VAL A 225 -2.75 -5.75 7.38
CA VAL A 225 -1.42 -6.18 7.78
C VAL A 225 -1.55 -7.17 8.90
N THR A 226 -1.00 -8.37 8.69
CA THR A 226 -0.95 -9.41 9.70
C THR A 226 0.46 -9.50 10.26
N TYR A 227 0.61 -9.38 11.58
CA TYR A 227 1.91 -9.29 12.24
C TYR A 227 1.95 -10.05 13.56
N VAL A 228 3.15 -10.14 14.10
CA VAL A 228 3.50 -10.83 15.34
C VAL A 228 4.37 -9.85 16.13
N GLU A 229 3.85 -9.36 17.26
CA GLU A 229 4.62 -8.52 18.18
C GLU A 229 5.81 -9.30 18.75
N LYS A 230 6.92 -8.62 19.07
CA LYS A 230 8.09 -9.24 19.70
C LYS A 230 8.09 -9.06 21.21
#